data_AF-A0A5D0S7S6-F1
#
_entry.id   AF-A0A5D0S7S6-F1
#
_cell.length_a   1.000
_cell.length_b   1.000
_cell.length_c   1.000
_cell.angle_alpha   90.00
_cell.angle_beta   90.00
_cell.angle_gamma   90.00
#
_symmetry.space_group_name_H-M   'P 1'
#
loop_
_entity.id
_entity.type
_entity.pdbx_description
1 polymer ?
#
loop_
_entity_poly.entity_id
_entity_poly.type
_entity_poly.pdbx_seq_one_letter_code
_entity_poly.pdbx_strand_id
1 'polypeptide(L)'
;MSDSTKDPSNTAAANSNAQTGALPPGSGVVQGDQNPADQNDLIDIDYGADPEGDRVDNNDAIRGPNPGSNDDIIKAGQGNDTVFAGEGNDDVYGEAGDDYLEGGTGDDTLRGGDGDDTLVGGSGQNFLEGGAGDDVFIGGEGADSFFGGEGHDIIDYSASAAPVNVNLDTNTLSGGDAGDDSIDGGSRIEGAIGSAGDDVLIGGEGHNDFYGGAGNDTLTGGAGDDYLDGGSDADYIHGLNGGDTVLGGSGNGPSGIDFDTMDLTGSVAATPGAVRFEVQDTVTDSDGNGIDGSVVYFDANDNQVGQIDFTNIEEIIPCFTPGTLIATPKGERLVETLEIGDRVITRDNGIQEIRWVGHKVLEARDLHVAPHLQPVLIKSGALGNGLPERDMLVSPNHRVLVANDKTALYFEEREVLVAAKHLVDNEGIMQVEATATTYIHFMFDRHEVVLSDGAWTESFQPGDWSLKGLADAQRAEIFELFPELEHADGLADYPAARRTLKKHEAALLLK
;
A
#
# COMPACT_ATOMS: atom_id res chain seq x y z
N MET A 1 40.42 16.53 -57.43
CA MET A 1 40.10 15.80 -56.19
C MET A 1 39.38 16.77 -55.30
N SER A 2 38.06 16.63 -55.26
CA SER A 2 37.03 17.51 -54.66
C SER A 2 35.69 17.03 -55.25
N ASP A 3 34.55 17.06 -54.59
CA ASP A 3 34.22 17.08 -53.16
C ASP A 3 32.74 16.64 -53.02
N SER A 4 32.32 16.27 -51.81
CA SER A 4 30.98 16.29 -51.18
C SER A 4 29.66 15.94 -51.91
N THR A 5 28.74 15.41 -51.10
CA THR A 5 27.25 15.47 -51.19
C THR A 5 26.54 14.80 -52.39
N LYS A 6 25.83 13.70 -52.10
CA LYS A 6 24.62 13.29 -52.81
C LYS A 6 23.41 13.95 -52.15
N ASP A 7 22.57 14.60 -52.94
CA ASP A 7 21.19 14.98 -52.62
C ASP A 7 20.26 14.35 -53.67
N PRO A 8 19.24 13.54 -53.29
CA PRO A 8 18.23 13.00 -54.18
C PRO A 8 16.88 13.76 -54.09
N SER A 9 16.90 15.09 -54.19
CA SER A 9 15.69 15.94 -54.24
C SER A 9 14.89 15.83 -55.55
N ASN A 10 14.26 14.67 -55.83
CA ASN A 10 13.15 14.59 -56.80
C ASN A 10 12.26 13.33 -56.69
N THR A 11 11.23 13.37 -55.84
CA THR A 11 10.02 12.53 -56.00
C THR A 11 8.76 13.31 -55.65
N ALA A 12 7.94 13.54 -56.68
CA ALA A 12 6.50 13.80 -56.64
C ALA A 12 5.95 14.64 -55.47
N ALA A 13 5.74 15.93 -55.73
CA ALA A 13 4.72 16.70 -55.01
C ALA A 13 3.33 16.08 -55.28
N ALA A 14 2.76 15.41 -54.29
CA ALA A 14 1.34 15.11 -54.24
C ALA A 14 0.57 16.39 -53.87
N ASN A 15 -0.60 16.60 -54.47
CA ASN A 15 -1.39 17.82 -54.27
C ASN A 15 -1.85 17.97 -52.82
N SER A 16 -1.36 18.98 -52.10
CA SER A 16 -1.96 19.49 -50.87
C SER A 16 -3.20 20.34 -51.18
N ASN A 17 -4.20 19.72 -51.82
CA ASN A 17 -5.53 20.29 -52.00
C ASN A 17 -6.46 19.48 -51.08
N ALA A 18 -6.41 19.79 -49.78
CA ALA A 18 -7.42 19.31 -48.84
C ALA A 18 -8.78 19.79 -49.34
N GLN A 19 -9.62 18.85 -49.80
CA GLN A 19 -11.02 19.17 -50.04
C GLN A 19 -11.71 19.19 -48.68
N THR A 20 -12.31 20.33 -48.36
CA THR A 20 -13.44 20.47 -47.42
C THR A 20 -14.67 19.79 -48.04
N GLY A 21 -14.56 18.50 -48.32
CA GLY A 21 -15.56 17.72 -49.00
C GLY A 21 -16.44 17.06 -47.96
N ALA A 22 -17.58 17.69 -47.68
CA ALA A 22 -18.74 17.07 -47.03
C ALA A 22 -18.85 15.59 -47.45
N LEU A 23 -18.96 14.70 -46.46
CA LEU A 23 -19.10 13.28 -46.71
C LEU A 23 -20.45 13.01 -47.43
N PRO A 24 -20.58 11.92 -48.17
CA PRO A 24 -21.87 11.56 -48.76
C PRO A 24 -22.79 11.01 -47.67
N PRO A 25 -24.04 11.49 -47.53
CA PRO A 25 -24.99 10.99 -46.54
C PRO A 25 -25.17 9.46 -46.62
N GLY A 26 -25.31 8.83 -45.47
CA GLY A 26 -25.10 7.40 -45.25
C GLY A 26 -23.61 7.03 -45.26
N SER A 27 -22.77 7.90 -44.70
CA SER A 27 -21.37 7.57 -44.42
C SER A 27 -21.23 6.71 -43.16
N GLY A 28 -22.13 6.86 -42.19
CA GLY A 28 -21.93 6.39 -40.81
C GLY A 28 -20.92 7.28 -40.08
N VAL A 29 -20.93 8.58 -40.39
CA VAL A 29 -20.02 9.56 -39.75
C VAL A 29 -20.85 10.70 -39.20
N VAL A 30 -20.97 10.77 -37.87
CA VAL A 30 -21.70 11.81 -37.14
C VAL A 30 -20.70 12.88 -36.70
N GLN A 31 -20.94 14.13 -37.07
CA GLN A 31 -20.12 15.28 -36.68
C GLN A 31 -20.86 16.23 -35.74
N GLY A 32 -20.15 16.75 -34.75
CA GLY A 32 -20.58 17.86 -33.92
C GLY A 32 -20.91 19.13 -34.71
N ASP A 33 -21.75 19.94 -34.08
CA ASP A 33 -22.24 21.23 -34.51
C ASP A 33 -21.05 22.19 -34.73
N GLN A 34 -21.03 22.86 -35.88
CA GLN A 34 -19.99 23.84 -36.21
C GLN A 34 -20.37 25.27 -35.74
N ASN A 35 -21.11 25.40 -34.63
CA ASN A 35 -21.66 26.63 -34.10
C ASN A 35 -20.62 27.42 -33.27
N PRO A 36 -20.11 28.57 -33.75
CA PRO A 36 -19.05 29.31 -33.05
C PRO A 36 -19.54 30.08 -31.80
N ALA A 37 -20.79 29.87 -31.36
CA ALA A 37 -21.39 30.49 -30.18
C ALA A 37 -21.64 29.51 -29.03
N ASP A 38 -21.64 28.21 -29.32
CA ASP A 38 -21.84 27.09 -28.40
C ASP A 38 -21.30 25.88 -29.16
N GLN A 39 -20.11 25.41 -28.81
CA GLN A 39 -19.44 24.32 -29.53
C GLN A 39 -19.59 22.98 -28.79
N ASN A 40 -20.11 23.02 -27.57
CA ASN A 40 -20.36 21.87 -26.71
C ASN A 40 -21.60 21.10 -27.20
N ASP A 41 -21.40 19.88 -27.68
CA ASP A 41 -22.44 19.02 -28.22
C ASP A 41 -22.92 17.94 -27.26
N LEU A 42 -24.18 17.54 -27.46
CA LEU A 42 -24.73 16.29 -26.94
C LEU A 42 -25.06 15.41 -28.14
N ILE A 43 -24.18 14.45 -28.43
CA ILE A 43 -24.31 13.51 -29.54
C ILE A 43 -24.90 12.21 -29.00
N ASP A 44 -26.21 12.05 -29.21
CA ASP A 44 -26.98 10.85 -28.86
C ASP A 44 -27.87 10.39 -30.04
N ILE A 45 -28.69 9.37 -29.84
CA ILE A 45 -29.64 8.84 -30.84
C ILE A 45 -30.67 9.87 -31.37
N ASP A 46 -30.96 10.94 -30.62
CA ASP A 46 -31.86 12.00 -31.03
C ASP A 46 -31.12 13.13 -31.80
N TYR A 47 -29.79 13.21 -31.69
CA TYR A 47 -28.91 14.18 -32.36
C TYR A 47 -29.20 14.31 -33.87
N GLY A 48 -29.06 15.52 -34.37
CA GLY A 48 -29.47 15.85 -35.74
C GLY A 48 -29.03 17.22 -36.22
N ALA A 49 -27.96 17.76 -35.62
CA ALA A 49 -27.25 18.92 -36.14
C ALA A 49 -26.16 18.53 -37.15
N ASP A 50 -25.86 17.22 -37.30
CA ASP A 50 -24.93 16.68 -38.28
C ASP A 50 -25.13 17.33 -39.68
N PRO A 51 -24.07 17.90 -40.30
CA PRO A 51 -24.18 18.62 -41.56
C PRO A 51 -24.61 17.76 -42.76
N GLU A 52 -24.33 16.46 -42.72
CA GLU A 52 -24.63 15.48 -43.76
C GLU A 52 -26.02 14.82 -43.56
N GLY A 53 -26.49 14.78 -42.32
CA GLY A 53 -27.75 14.18 -41.88
C GLY A 53 -27.63 12.71 -41.44
N ASP A 54 -26.41 12.23 -41.16
CA ASP A 54 -26.15 10.91 -40.55
C ASP A 54 -26.55 10.94 -39.07
N ARG A 55 -26.81 9.77 -38.46
CA ARG A 55 -27.32 9.65 -37.09
C ARG A 55 -26.84 8.37 -36.40
N VAL A 56 -26.48 8.53 -35.12
CA VAL A 56 -26.22 7.44 -34.18
C VAL A 56 -27.35 6.39 -34.21
N ASP A 57 -26.99 5.10 -34.22
CA ASP A 57 -27.89 3.93 -34.16
C ASP A 57 -28.92 3.81 -35.32
N ASN A 58 -28.86 4.69 -36.33
CA ASN A 58 -29.94 4.82 -37.33
C ASN A 58 -29.87 3.79 -38.47
N ASN A 59 -28.95 2.82 -38.40
CA ASN A 59 -28.67 1.81 -39.44
C ASN A 59 -28.33 2.45 -40.81
N ASP A 60 -27.79 3.67 -40.83
CA ASP A 60 -27.50 4.43 -42.06
C ASP A 60 -26.03 4.43 -42.49
N ALA A 61 -25.16 3.76 -41.73
CA ALA A 61 -23.79 3.41 -42.07
C ALA A 61 -23.69 2.51 -43.33
N ILE A 62 -23.88 3.09 -44.53
CA ILE A 62 -23.94 2.37 -45.81
C ILE A 62 -22.54 2.08 -46.39
N ARG A 63 -21.47 2.56 -45.73
CA ARG A 63 -20.09 2.52 -46.26
C ARG A 63 -18.99 2.07 -45.29
N GLY A 64 -19.33 1.74 -44.04
CA GLY A 64 -18.41 1.13 -43.07
C GLY A 64 -18.00 -0.32 -43.41
N PRO A 65 -17.23 -0.99 -42.52
CA PRO A 65 -16.87 -2.40 -42.67
C PRO A 65 -18.10 -3.32 -42.74
N ASN A 66 -19.19 -2.97 -42.04
CA ASN A 66 -20.49 -3.62 -42.08
C ASN A 66 -21.58 -2.65 -42.61
N PRO A 67 -21.93 -2.67 -43.90
CA PRO A 67 -22.97 -1.77 -44.42
C PRO A 67 -24.37 -2.07 -43.86
N GLY A 68 -24.92 -1.14 -43.08
CA GLY A 68 -26.25 -1.20 -42.48
C GLY A 68 -26.31 -1.99 -41.16
N SER A 69 -25.21 -2.03 -40.41
CA SER A 69 -25.25 -2.15 -38.95
C SER A 69 -25.38 -0.77 -38.31
N ASN A 70 -25.26 -0.72 -36.99
CA ASN A 70 -25.22 0.51 -36.21
C ASN A 70 -23.78 1.02 -35.98
N ASP A 71 -22.74 0.30 -36.44
CA ASP A 71 -21.32 0.70 -36.35
C ASP A 71 -21.12 2.14 -36.88
N ASP A 72 -20.87 3.09 -35.98
CA ASP A 72 -20.79 4.52 -36.25
C ASP A 72 -19.38 5.10 -36.04
N ILE A 73 -19.07 6.20 -36.72
CA ILE A 73 -17.84 6.97 -36.53
C ILE A 73 -18.24 8.36 -36.03
N ILE A 74 -17.97 8.68 -34.78
CA ILE A 74 -18.42 9.93 -34.15
C ILE A 74 -17.22 10.88 -33.98
N LYS A 75 -17.42 12.16 -34.33
CA LYS A 75 -16.45 13.24 -34.15
C LYS A 75 -17.13 14.39 -33.45
N ALA A 76 -16.78 14.61 -32.18
CA ALA A 76 -17.39 15.63 -31.35
C ALA A 76 -16.90 17.02 -31.79
N GLY A 77 -15.64 17.37 -31.52
CA GLY A 77 -14.84 18.25 -32.37
C GLY A 77 -14.11 19.38 -31.67
N GLN A 78 -14.81 20.26 -30.96
CA GLN A 78 -14.21 21.42 -30.27
C GLN A 78 -15.12 21.88 -29.12
N GLY A 79 -14.60 21.99 -27.91
CA GLY A 79 -15.43 22.27 -26.73
C GLY A 79 -15.70 20.97 -25.98
N ASN A 80 -16.37 21.07 -24.84
CA ASN A 80 -16.59 19.94 -23.95
C ASN A 80 -17.88 19.23 -24.33
N ASP A 81 -17.75 18.08 -24.95
CA ASP A 81 -18.81 17.33 -25.61
C ASP A 81 -19.27 16.15 -24.75
N THR A 82 -20.43 15.59 -25.10
CA THR A 82 -20.98 14.39 -24.47
C THR A 82 -21.52 13.47 -25.55
N VAL A 83 -20.88 12.31 -25.70
CA VAL A 83 -21.16 11.34 -26.77
C VAL A 83 -21.66 10.03 -26.18
N PHE A 84 -22.76 9.51 -26.74
CA PHE A 84 -23.26 8.16 -26.50
C PHE A 84 -23.37 7.44 -27.85
N ALA A 85 -22.53 6.43 -28.09
CA ALA A 85 -22.44 5.75 -29.40
C ALA A 85 -23.49 4.64 -29.59
N GLY A 86 -23.78 3.84 -28.56
CA GLY A 86 -25.00 3.04 -28.46
C GLY A 86 -24.83 1.53 -28.68
N GLU A 87 -25.55 0.96 -29.65
CA GLU A 87 -25.34 -0.42 -30.08
C GLU A 87 -24.39 -0.40 -31.29
N GLY A 88 -23.26 -1.11 -31.30
CA GLY A 88 -22.37 -0.94 -32.45
C GLY A 88 -21.01 -1.56 -32.31
N ASN A 89 -20.04 -1.01 -33.02
CA ASN A 89 -18.61 -1.30 -32.96
C ASN A 89 -17.99 0.01 -33.41
N ASP A 90 -17.89 0.97 -32.49
CA ASP A 90 -17.90 2.39 -32.82
C ASP A 90 -16.51 3.02 -32.73
N ASP A 91 -16.22 3.97 -33.63
CA ASP A 91 -14.98 4.76 -33.67
C ASP A 91 -15.30 6.19 -33.21
N VAL A 92 -15.12 6.48 -31.91
CA VAL A 92 -15.44 7.79 -31.30
C VAL A 92 -14.19 8.64 -31.12
N TYR A 93 -14.29 9.93 -31.43
CA TYR A 93 -13.26 10.95 -31.25
C TYR A 93 -13.87 12.20 -30.60
N GLY A 94 -13.42 12.57 -29.40
CA GLY A 94 -13.74 13.87 -28.76
C GLY A 94 -13.08 15.04 -29.48
N GLU A 95 -11.81 14.86 -29.84
CA GLU A 95 -10.93 15.82 -30.52
C GLU A 95 -10.33 16.92 -29.61
N ALA A 96 -11.10 17.85 -29.03
CA ALA A 96 -10.51 18.88 -28.14
C ALA A 96 -11.50 19.63 -27.23
N GLY A 97 -11.27 19.54 -25.93
CA GLY A 97 -12.16 19.96 -24.84
C GLY A 97 -12.23 18.83 -23.81
N ASP A 98 -12.77 19.09 -22.63
CA ASP A 98 -12.87 18.05 -21.59
C ASP A 98 -14.17 17.24 -21.84
N ASP A 99 -14.06 16.09 -22.47
CA ASP A 99 -15.15 15.32 -23.11
C ASP A 99 -15.63 14.12 -22.29
N TYR A 100 -16.90 13.74 -22.47
CA TYR A 100 -17.46 12.48 -21.96
C TYR A 100 -17.87 11.57 -23.12
N LEU A 101 -17.25 10.39 -23.23
CA LEU A 101 -17.43 9.45 -24.33
C LEU A 101 -17.92 8.09 -23.80
N GLU A 102 -19.10 7.64 -24.19
CA GLU A 102 -19.65 6.31 -23.87
C GLU A 102 -19.85 5.49 -25.15
N GLY A 103 -19.16 4.34 -25.25
CA GLY A 103 -19.27 3.38 -26.35
C GLY A 103 -20.62 2.67 -26.31
N GLY A 104 -20.79 1.77 -25.36
CA GLY A 104 -22.08 1.14 -25.06
C GLY A 104 -22.02 -0.37 -25.22
N THR A 105 -22.46 -0.91 -26.37
CA THR A 105 -22.42 -2.36 -26.61
C THR A 105 -21.74 -2.73 -27.94
N GLY A 106 -20.47 -3.12 -27.85
CA GLY A 106 -19.69 -3.81 -28.87
C GLY A 106 -18.20 -3.75 -28.60
N ASP A 107 -17.37 -4.10 -29.59
CA ASP A 107 -15.92 -3.87 -29.46
C ASP A 107 -15.62 -2.44 -29.96
N ASP A 108 -15.65 -1.46 -29.05
CA ASP A 108 -15.61 -0.03 -29.36
C ASP A 108 -14.20 0.57 -29.29
N THR A 109 -14.01 1.74 -29.88
CA THR A 109 -12.73 2.47 -29.95
C THR A 109 -12.97 3.93 -29.62
N LEU A 110 -12.64 4.32 -28.39
CA LEU A 110 -12.84 5.67 -27.86
C LEU A 110 -11.51 6.44 -27.85
N ARG A 111 -11.54 7.69 -28.31
CA ARG A 111 -10.42 8.63 -28.22
C ARG A 111 -10.89 9.95 -27.64
N GLY A 112 -10.29 10.39 -26.54
CA GLY A 112 -10.49 11.72 -25.98
C GLY A 112 -9.92 12.79 -26.92
N GLY A 113 -8.76 13.34 -26.58
CA GLY A 113 -7.96 14.17 -27.47
C GLY A 113 -7.04 15.14 -26.74
N ASP A 114 -7.32 16.44 -26.90
CA ASP A 114 -6.74 17.51 -26.10
C ASP A 114 -7.76 17.93 -25.00
N GLY A 115 -7.65 17.47 -23.75
CA GLY A 115 -8.61 17.76 -22.68
C GLY A 115 -8.51 16.78 -21.49
N ASP A 116 -9.19 17.08 -20.39
CA ASP A 116 -9.31 16.16 -19.24
C ASP A 116 -10.54 15.24 -19.45
N ASP A 117 -10.37 14.10 -20.12
CA ASP A 117 -11.49 13.33 -20.70
C ASP A 117 -12.01 12.19 -19.79
N THR A 118 -13.25 11.75 -20.02
CA THR A 118 -13.85 10.57 -19.37
C THR A 118 -14.35 9.57 -20.43
N LEU A 119 -13.71 8.41 -20.50
CA LEU A 119 -13.98 7.37 -21.50
C LEU A 119 -14.62 6.14 -20.85
N VAL A 120 -15.80 5.74 -21.34
CA VAL A 120 -16.60 4.61 -20.84
C VAL A 120 -16.83 3.60 -21.96
N GLY A 121 -16.13 2.45 -21.92
CA GLY A 121 -16.22 1.41 -22.96
C GLY A 121 -17.62 0.79 -23.01
N GLY A 122 -18.04 0.15 -21.92
CA GLY A 122 -19.36 -0.47 -21.80
C GLY A 122 -19.29 -2.00 -21.80
N SER A 123 -19.75 -2.67 -22.85
CA SER A 123 -19.67 -4.14 -22.95
C SER A 123 -19.09 -4.62 -24.29
N GLY A 124 -17.96 -5.32 -24.24
CA GLY A 124 -17.21 -5.86 -25.37
C GLY A 124 -15.70 -5.69 -25.16
N GLN A 125 -14.87 -5.82 -26.19
CA GLN A 125 -13.43 -5.60 -26.08
C GLN A 125 -13.07 -4.20 -26.59
N ASN A 126 -12.95 -3.25 -25.69
CA ASN A 126 -12.82 -1.84 -26.04
C ASN A 126 -11.36 -1.40 -26.07
N PHE A 127 -11.09 -0.38 -26.89
CA PHE A 127 -9.82 0.35 -26.87
C PHE A 127 -10.10 1.80 -26.48
N LEU A 128 -9.51 2.23 -25.36
CA LEU A 128 -9.68 3.58 -24.82
C LEU A 128 -8.30 4.28 -24.84
N GLU A 129 -8.23 5.39 -25.55
CA GLU A 129 -7.05 6.26 -25.68
C GLU A 129 -7.43 7.66 -25.22
N GLY A 130 -6.92 8.13 -24.07
CA GLY A 130 -7.27 9.43 -23.50
C GLY A 130 -6.71 10.55 -24.36
N GLY A 131 -5.46 10.95 -24.09
CA GLY A 131 -4.64 11.69 -25.04
C GLY A 131 -3.70 12.67 -24.38
N ALA A 132 -4.21 13.86 -24.05
CA ALA A 132 -3.43 14.95 -23.47
C ALA A 132 -4.27 15.78 -22.49
N GLY A 133 -4.23 15.36 -21.23
CA GLY A 133 -4.91 15.90 -20.06
C GLY A 133 -4.98 14.82 -18.98
N ASP A 134 -5.67 15.09 -17.88
CA ASP A 134 -5.76 14.12 -16.77
C ASP A 134 -7.03 13.24 -16.97
N ASP A 135 -6.86 12.09 -17.65
CA ASP A 135 -7.97 11.29 -18.20
C ASP A 135 -8.50 10.18 -17.24
N VAL A 136 -9.80 9.86 -17.34
CA VAL A 136 -10.47 8.80 -16.56
C VAL A 136 -11.04 7.71 -17.46
N PHE A 137 -10.71 6.45 -17.15
CA PHE A 137 -11.04 5.27 -17.93
C PHE A 137 -11.96 4.30 -17.19
N ILE A 138 -13.12 3.98 -17.76
CA ILE A 138 -14.03 2.92 -17.29
C ILE A 138 -14.18 1.90 -18.43
N GLY A 139 -13.51 0.75 -18.32
CA GLY A 139 -13.60 -0.31 -19.34
C GLY A 139 -15.00 -0.91 -19.43
N GLY A 140 -15.35 -1.71 -18.41
CA GLY A 140 -16.68 -2.32 -18.25
C GLY A 140 -16.65 -3.84 -18.35
N GLU A 141 -17.60 -4.43 -19.09
CA GLU A 141 -17.65 -5.89 -19.30
C GLU A 141 -16.81 -6.31 -20.52
N GLY A 142 -15.58 -6.79 -20.32
CA GLY A 142 -14.84 -7.50 -21.35
C GLY A 142 -13.33 -7.53 -21.14
N ALA A 143 -12.58 -7.51 -22.24
CA ALA A 143 -11.11 -7.48 -22.21
C ALA A 143 -10.66 -6.18 -22.87
N ASP A 144 -10.53 -5.14 -22.06
CA ASP A 144 -10.30 -3.78 -22.52
C ASP A 144 -8.80 -3.45 -22.62
N SER A 145 -8.50 -2.39 -23.38
CA SER A 145 -7.15 -1.91 -23.62
C SER A 145 -7.06 -0.42 -23.36
N PHE A 146 -6.31 -0.05 -22.32
CA PHE A 146 -6.13 1.34 -21.89
C PHE A 146 -4.81 1.92 -22.40
N PHE A 147 -4.89 3.15 -22.89
CA PHE A 147 -3.79 4.03 -23.20
C PHE A 147 -4.14 5.40 -22.63
N GLY A 148 -3.42 5.84 -21.59
CA GLY A 148 -3.53 7.18 -21.00
C GLY A 148 -3.05 8.25 -21.98
N GLY A 149 -1.96 8.95 -21.66
CA GLY A 149 -1.20 9.69 -22.66
C GLY A 149 -0.16 10.64 -22.11
N GLU A 150 -0.36 11.93 -22.37
CA GLU A 150 0.32 13.02 -21.67
C GLU A 150 -0.57 13.57 -20.55
N GLY A 151 -0.37 13.13 -19.31
CA GLY A 151 -1.15 13.63 -18.18
C GLY A 151 -0.95 12.83 -16.91
N HIS A 152 -2.03 12.72 -16.14
CA HIS A 152 -2.14 11.88 -14.96
C HIS A 152 -3.43 11.04 -15.04
N ASP A 153 -3.28 9.81 -15.51
CA ASP A 153 -4.39 8.99 -16.01
C ASP A 153 -4.89 7.97 -14.96
N ILE A 154 -6.21 7.80 -14.82
CA ILE A 154 -6.83 6.95 -13.79
C ILE A 154 -7.77 5.90 -14.40
N ILE A 155 -7.63 4.63 -14.00
CA ILE A 155 -8.62 3.57 -14.31
C ILE A 155 -9.62 3.41 -13.15
N ASP A 156 -10.91 3.51 -13.42
CA ASP A 156 -11.99 3.39 -12.44
C ASP A 156 -12.69 2.02 -12.50
N TYR A 157 -12.47 1.20 -11.47
CA TYR A 157 -13.11 -0.09 -11.25
C TYR A 157 -14.20 -0.06 -10.16
N SER A 158 -14.70 1.12 -9.76
CA SER A 158 -15.73 1.27 -8.71
C SER A 158 -17.06 0.59 -9.03
N ALA A 159 -17.32 0.31 -10.30
CA ALA A 159 -18.47 -0.47 -10.77
C ALA A 159 -18.29 -2.00 -10.62
N SER A 160 -17.06 -2.49 -10.43
CA SER A 160 -16.73 -3.91 -10.43
C SER A 160 -17.42 -4.67 -9.29
N ALA A 161 -18.05 -5.79 -9.65
CA ALA A 161 -18.79 -6.62 -8.70
C ALA A 161 -17.91 -7.56 -7.85
N ALA A 162 -16.59 -7.59 -8.09
CA ALA A 162 -15.62 -8.39 -7.37
C ALA A 162 -14.24 -7.70 -7.31
N PRO A 163 -13.37 -8.06 -6.36
CA PRO A 163 -12.12 -7.35 -6.16
C PRO A 163 -11.15 -7.45 -7.33
N VAL A 164 -10.48 -6.35 -7.61
CA VAL A 164 -9.44 -6.11 -8.59
C VAL A 164 -8.04 -6.10 -7.95
N ASN A 165 -7.02 -6.28 -8.79
CA ASN A 165 -5.61 -6.27 -8.47
C ASN A 165 -4.93 -5.48 -9.58
N VAL A 166 -4.65 -4.20 -9.31
CA VAL A 166 -3.99 -3.26 -10.23
C VAL A 166 -2.54 -3.11 -9.80
N ASN A 167 -1.61 -3.37 -10.71
CA ASN A 167 -0.18 -3.17 -10.46
C ASN A 167 0.45 -2.40 -11.63
N LEU A 168 0.77 -1.13 -11.35
CA LEU A 168 1.34 -0.16 -12.29
C LEU A 168 2.88 -0.24 -12.37
N ASP A 169 3.57 -0.89 -11.41
CA ASP A 169 5.00 -1.24 -11.56
C ASP A 169 5.21 -2.28 -12.67
N THR A 170 4.28 -3.23 -12.80
CA THR A 170 4.37 -4.31 -13.81
C THR A 170 3.36 -4.21 -14.96
N ASN A 171 2.51 -3.18 -14.98
CA ASN A 171 1.36 -3.05 -15.90
C ASN A 171 0.53 -4.34 -15.98
N THR A 172 0.16 -4.90 -14.83
CA THR A 172 -0.67 -6.11 -14.75
C THR A 172 -1.97 -5.83 -14.03
N LEU A 173 -3.07 -6.15 -14.70
CA LEU A 173 -4.44 -6.09 -14.21
C LEU A 173 -4.95 -7.52 -13.99
N SER A 174 -5.74 -7.74 -12.94
CA SER A 174 -6.41 -9.03 -12.68
C SER A 174 -7.53 -8.90 -11.65
N GLY A 175 -8.44 -9.88 -11.59
CA GLY A 175 -9.58 -9.83 -10.66
C GLY A 175 -10.69 -8.89 -11.14
N GLY A 176 -11.90 -9.05 -10.60
CA GLY A 176 -13.05 -8.24 -11.00
C GLY A 176 -13.24 -8.14 -12.51
N ASP A 177 -13.60 -6.94 -12.95
CA ASP A 177 -13.66 -6.55 -14.36
C ASP A 177 -12.24 -6.31 -14.95
N ALA A 178 -11.24 -6.00 -14.10
CA ALA A 178 -9.81 -5.93 -14.46
C ALA A 178 -9.18 -7.28 -14.88
N GLY A 179 -9.97 -8.35 -15.03
CA GLY A 179 -9.53 -9.74 -15.13
C GLY A 179 -8.86 -10.13 -16.44
N ASP A 180 -9.28 -9.49 -17.54
CA ASP A 180 -8.78 -9.71 -18.90
C ASP A 180 -8.28 -8.43 -19.61
N ASP A 181 -8.27 -7.31 -18.89
CA ASP A 181 -7.79 -6.00 -19.33
C ASP A 181 -6.27 -5.92 -19.53
N SER A 182 -5.84 -4.86 -20.24
CA SER A 182 -4.43 -4.55 -20.43
C SER A 182 -4.15 -3.03 -20.53
N ILE A 183 -2.97 -2.63 -20.05
CA ILE A 183 -2.38 -1.30 -20.28
C ILE A 183 -1.37 -1.44 -21.42
N ASP A 184 -1.51 -0.70 -22.52
CA ASP A 184 -0.56 -0.80 -23.63
C ASP A 184 0.78 -0.14 -23.26
N GLY A 185 1.87 -0.87 -23.48
CA GLY A 185 3.20 -0.63 -22.90
C GLY A 185 3.98 0.57 -23.46
N GLY A 186 3.28 1.55 -24.01
CA GLY A 186 3.79 2.86 -24.42
C GLY A 186 3.26 4.03 -23.60
N SER A 187 2.10 3.87 -22.93
CA SER A 187 1.56 4.87 -22.00
C SER A 187 1.95 4.52 -20.57
N ARG A 188 1.89 5.52 -19.69
CA ARG A 188 1.70 5.29 -18.27
C ARG A 188 0.19 5.37 -17.97
N ILE A 189 -0.16 4.82 -16.82
CA ILE A 189 -1.37 5.08 -16.06
C ILE A 189 -0.83 5.41 -14.67
N GLU A 190 -1.34 6.45 -14.03
CA GLU A 190 -0.85 6.97 -12.77
C GLU A 190 -1.76 6.56 -11.62
N GLY A 191 -3.05 6.36 -11.83
CA GLY A 191 -3.98 6.02 -10.75
C GLY A 191 -4.95 4.89 -11.03
N ALA A 192 -5.60 4.47 -9.94
CA ALA A 192 -6.71 3.54 -10.00
C ALA A 192 -7.70 3.76 -8.85
N ILE A 193 -8.99 3.60 -9.16
CA ILE A 193 -10.07 3.49 -8.18
C ILE A 193 -10.46 2.02 -8.10
N GLY A 194 -10.43 1.46 -6.90
CA GLY A 194 -10.87 0.10 -6.61
C GLY A 194 -12.39 -0.04 -6.62
N SER A 195 -12.84 -1.20 -6.16
CA SER A 195 -14.19 -1.71 -6.23
C SER A 195 -14.94 -1.53 -4.90
N ALA A 196 -15.80 -2.49 -4.56
CA ALA A 196 -16.50 -2.57 -3.28
C ALA A 196 -16.17 -3.88 -2.53
N GLY A 197 -14.95 -4.40 -2.67
CA GLY A 197 -14.40 -5.42 -1.79
C GLY A 197 -12.88 -5.59 -1.92
N ASP A 198 -12.27 -6.17 -0.90
CA ASP A 198 -10.82 -6.36 -0.64
C ASP A 198 -9.86 -6.31 -1.86
N ASP A 199 -9.47 -5.11 -2.27
CA ASP A 199 -8.68 -4.79 -3.46
C ASP A 199 -7.16 -4.74 -3.20
N VAL A 200 -6.36 -4.75 -4.28
CA VAL A 200 -4.91 -4.55 -4.20
C VAL A 200 -4.45 -3.57 -5.28
N LEU A 201 -3.93 -2.41 -4.85
CA LEU A 201 -3.47 -1.33 -5.72
C LEU A 201 -1.96 -1.10 -5.48
N ILE A 202 -1.14 -1.25 -6.52
CA ILE A 202 0.33 -1.19 -6.42
C ILE A 202 0.87 -0.18 -7.43
N GLY A 203 1.51 0.87 -6.93
CA GLY A 203 2.16 1.91 -7.72
C GLY A 203 3.57 1.52 -8.18
N GLY A 204 4.19 2.41 -8.94
CA GLY A 204 5.43 2.17 -9.68
C GLY A 204 6.46 3.29 -9.47
N GLU A 205 6.99 3.82 -10.57
CA GLU A 205 7.78 5.07 -10.58
C GLU A 205 6.88 6.27 -10.90
N GLY A 206 7.07 7.38 -10.19
CA GLY A 206 6.32 8.64 -10.37
C GLY A 206 5.13 8.76 -9.41
N HIS A 207 4.42 9.89 -9.44
CA HIS A 207 3.19 10.10 -8.67
C HIS A 207 2.15 9.05 -9.03
N ASN A 208 1.61 8.37 -8.02
CA ASN A 208 0.45 7.49 -8.16
C ASN A 208 -0.72 7.93 -7.28
N ASP A 209 -1.96 7.92 -7.83
CA ASP A 209 -3.19 8.19 -7.07
C ASP A 209 -4.02 6.90 -6.92
N PHE A 210 -4.20 6.42 -5.70
CA PHE A 210 -5.06 5.28 -5.42
C PHE A 210 -6.19 5.61 -4.47
N TYR A 211 -7.36 5.05 -4.78
CA TYR A 211 -8.56 5.08 -3.97
C TYR A 211 -9.03 3.62 -3.83
N GLY A 212 -8.90 2.99 -2.65
CA GLY A 212 -9.32 1.59 -2.44
C GLY A 212 -10.83 1.43 -2.63
N GLY A 213 -11.60 2.25 -1.92
CA GLY A 213 -13.04 2.41 -2.11
C GLY A 213 -13.82 1.90 -0.91
N ALA A 214 -14.19 0.62 -0.92
CA ALA A 214 -14.79 -0.04 0.23
C ALA A 214 -14.41 -1.52 0.26
N GLY A 215 -13.76 -1.96 1.32
CA GLY A 215 -13.13 -3.27 1.38
C GLY A 215 -12.05 -3.29 2.46
N ASN A 216 -11.31 -4.38 2.56
CA ASN A 216 -10.06 -4.37 3.33
C ASN A 216 -8.93 -4.33 2.31
N ASP A 217 -8.61 -3.13 1.85
CA ASP A 217 -7.83 -2.90 0.64
C ASP A 217 -6.33 -2.81 0.97
N THR A 218 -5.49 -3.17 0.00
CA THR A 218 -4.03 -3.14 0.15
C THR A 218 -3.42 -2.17 -0.85
N LEU A 219 -2.96 -1.02 -0.36
CA LEU A 219 -2.38 0.05 -1.16
C LEU A 219 -0.85 0.08 -0.99
N THR A 220 -0.11 0.07 -2.10
CA THR A 220 1.35 0.28 -2.13
C THR A 220 1.66 1.53 -2.93
N GLY A 221 2.25 2.56 -2.31
CA GLY A 221 2.70 3.79 -3.01
C GLY A 221 3.77 3.49 -4.05
N GLY A 222 4.98 3.13 -3.59
CA GLY A 222 6.08 2.76 -4.48
C GLY A 222 7.18 3.82 -4.47
N ALA A 223 7.34 4.54 -5.57
CA ALA A 223 8.42 5.51 -5.75
C ALA A 223 7.94 6.79 -6.47
N GLY A 224 7.16 7.60 -5.75
CA GLY A 224 6.74 8.94 -6.15
C GLY A 224 6.64 9.90 -4.99
N ASP A 225 5.80 10.91 -5.13
CA ASP A 225 5.23 11.66 -4.01
C ASP A 225 3.74 11.28 -4.01
N ASP A 226 3.34 10.12 -3.50
CA ASP A 226 2.10 9.39 -3.87
C ASP A 226 0.83 9.82 -3.11
N TYR A 227 -0.37 9.71 -3.69
CA TYR A 227 -1.66 9.92 -3.02
C TYR A 227 -2.39 8.59 -2.81
N LEU A 228 -2.67 8.23 -1.55
CA LEU A 228 -3.22 6.92 -1.18
C LEU A 228 -4.41 7.10 -0.23
N ASP A 229 -5.62 6.78 -0.69
CA ASP A 229 -6.87 6.83 0.07
C ASP A 229 -7.43 5.41 0.19
N GLY A 230 -7.46 4.84 1.40
CA GLY A 230 -8.03 3.49 1.63
C GLY A 230 -9.53 3.48 1.32
N GLY A 231 -10.28 4.29 2.07
CA GLY A 231 -11.64 4.69 1.77
C GLY A 231 -12.64 4.30 2.85
N SER A 232 -12.85 3.01 3.06
CA SER A 232 -13.87 2.48 4.00
C SER A 232 -13.67 1.01 4.34
N ASP A 233 -13.92 0.68 5.61
CA ASP A 233 -13.59 -0.57 6.30
C ASP A 233 -12.15 -0.56 6.88
N ALA A 234 -11.23 -1.47 6.49
CA ALA A 234 -9.97 -1.62 7.24
C ALA A 234 -8.76 -1.89 6.34
N ASP A 235 -8.06 -0.82 6.00
CA ASP A 235 -7.10 -0.79 4.90
C ASP A 235 -5.64 -0.93 5.35
N TYR A 236 -4.80 -1.47 4.46
CA TYR A 236 -3.37 -1.70 4.69
C TYR A 236 -2.54 -0.93 3.67
N ILE A 237 -1.98 0.20 4.11
CA ILE A 237 -1.25 1.14 3.26
C ILE A 237 0.25 1.05 3.56
N HIS A 238 1.06 0.72 2.56
CA HIS A 238 2.49 0.47 2.73
C HIS A 238 3.36 0.90 1.54
N GLY A 239 4.67 0.63 1.60
CA GLY A 239 5.59 1.00 0.53
C GLY A 239 5.83 2.52 0.43
N LEU A 240 5.62 3.23 1.54
CA LEU A 240 5.57 4.68 1.62
C LEU A 240 6.96 5.33 1.61
N ASN A 241 7.02 6.60 1.24
CA ASN A 241 8.20 7.44 1.28
C ASN A 241 7.86 8.91 1.63
N GLY A 242 8.87 9.72 1.93
CA GLY A 242 8.71 11.09 2.44
C GLY A 242 8.24 12.15 1.43
N GLY A 243 7.43 11.77 0.44
CA GLY A 243 6.63 12.68 -0.39
C GLY A 243 5.12 12.43 -0.29
N ASP A 244 4.69 11.31 0.29
CA ASP A 244 3.33 10.80 0.11
C ASP A 244 2.26 11.54 0.95
N THR A 245 1.01 11.41 0.52
CA THR A 245 -0.20 11.80 1.24
C THR A 245 -1.06 10.56 1.45
N VAL A 246 -1.41 10.26 2.70
CA VAL A 246 -2.09 9.01 3.08
C VAL A 246 -3.38 9.29 3.84
N LEU A 247 -4.50 8.79 3.34
CA LEU A 247 -5.80 8.85 3.99
C LEU A 247 -6.22 7.41 4.28
N GLY A 248 -6.59 7.11 5.53
CA GLY A 248 -7.26 5.84 5.81
C GLY A 248 -8.64 5.81 5.15
N GLY A 249 -9.37 6.93 5.26
CA GLY A 249 -10.73 7.07 4.75
C GLY A 249 -11.65 7.57 5.86
N SER A 250 -12.97 7.45 5.69
CA SER A 250 -13.90 7.60 6.82
C SER A 250 -15.19 6.83 6.56
N GLY A 251 -15.27 5.64 7.11
CA GLY A 251 -16.14 4.59 6.63
C GLY A 251 -16.46 3.52 7.66
N ASN A 252 -17.59 3.70 8.35
CA ASN A 252 -18.34 2.54 8.86
C ASN A 252 -18.96 1.79 7.66
N GLY A 253 -18.13 1.04 6.94
CA GLY A 253 -18.55 0.17 5.85
C GLY A 253 -19.41 -1.01 6.32
N PRO A 254 -19.72 -2.01 5.48
CA PRO A 254 -20.63 -3.10 5.84
C PRO A 254 -20.18 -3.90 7.08
N SER A 255 -18.89 -3.87 7.43
CA SER A 255 -18.35 -4.50 8.65
C SER A 255 -18.56 -3.63 9.91
N GLY A 256 -18.62 -2.30 9.76
CA GLY A 256 -18.69 -1.33 10.86
C GLY A 256 -17.38 -1.20 11.64
N ILE A 257 -16.25 -1.44 10.99
CA ILE A 257 -14.89 -1.29 11.51
C ILE A 257 -14.19 -0.31 10.57
N ASP A 258 -14.03 0.96 10.98
CA ASP A 258 -13.00 1.88 10.46
C ASP A 258 -11.70 1.49 11.17
N PHE A 259 -10.69 0.99 10.45
CA PHE A 259 -9.38 0.73 11.08
C PHE A 259 -8.24 0.61 10.07
N ASP A 260 -7.51 1.70 9.88
CA ASP A 260 -6.52 1.80 8.82
C ASP A 260 -5.09 1.71 9.35
N THR A 261 -4.28 0.93 8.63
CA THR A 261 -2.92 0.54 9.02
C THR A 261 -1.90 1.15 8.08
N MET A 262 -1.07 2.07 8.59
CA MET A 262 0.01 2.71 7.85
C MET A 262 1.36 2.05 8.17
N ASP A 263 1.87 1.22 7.27
CA ASP A 263 3.17 0.57 7.41
C ASP A 263 4.33 1.42 6.88
N LEU A 264 5.06 2.02 7.81
CA LEU A 264 6.29 2.78 7.53
C LEU A 264 7.52 1.89 7.29
N THR A 265 7.38 0.55 7.23
CA THR A 265 8.49 -0.37 6.97
C THR A 265 9.17 -0.06 5.63
N GLY A 266 10.49 0.13 5.67
CA GLY A 266 11.28 0.49 4.49
C GLY A 266 11.24 1.97 4.10
N SER A 267 10.32 2.78 4.63
CA SER A 267 10.13 4.17 4.19
C SER A 267 11.35 5.08 4.35
N VAL A 268 12.21 4.85 5.35
CA VAL A 268 13.51 5.55 5.50
C VAL A 268 14.46 5.24 4.35
N ALA A 269 14.40 4.03 3.79
CA ALA A 269 15.23 3.63 2.65
C ALA A 269 14.66 4.10 1.31
N ALA A 270 13.32 4.23 1.21
CA ALA A 270 12.65 4.83 0.07
C ALA A 270 12.87 6.36 0.01
N THR A 271 12.83 7.04 1.16
CA THR A 271 12.98 8.51 1.25
C THR A 271 14.42 8.97 0.97
N PRO A 272 14.68 9.78 -0.09
CA PRO A 272 16.03 10.15 -0.48
C PRO A 272 16.82 10.93 0.59
N GLY A 273 17.83 10.26 1.16
CA GLY A 273 18.76 10.88 2.13
C GLY A 273 18.30 10.82 3.59
N ALA A 274 17.16 10.19 3.88
CA ALA A 274 16.72 9.94 5.24
C ALA A 274 17.62 8.89 5.93
N VAL A 275 17.75 9.02 7.26
CA VAL A 275 18.37 7.99 8.13
C VAL A 275 17.49 7.60 9.32
N ARG A 276 16.40 8.34 9.52
CA ARG A 276 15.40 8.19 10.59
C ARG A 276 14.15 8.99 10.23
N PHE A 277 13.04 8.70 10.91
CA PHE A 277 11.83 9.54 10.91
C PHE A 277 11.41 9.88 12.34
N GLU A 278 10.48 10.82 12.48
CA GLU A 278 9.70 11.10 13.69
C GLU A 278 8.25 11.30 13.29
N VAL A 279 7.30 10.69 14.01
CA VAL A 279 5.87 11.04 13.87
C VAL A 279 5.62 12.31 14.67
N GLN A 280 5.08 13.34 14.03
CA GLN A 280 4.90 14.70 14.55
C GLN A 280 3.47 15.19 14.33
N ASP A 281 3.15 16.29 15.03
CA ASP A 281 1.87 17.03 14.94
C ASP A 281 0.59 16.19 15.04
N THR A 282 0.66 15.03 15.71
CA THR A 282 -0.47 14.12 15.85
C THR A 282 -1.61 14.73 16.67
N VAL A 283 -2.80 14.71 16.06
CA VAL A 283 -4.07 15.07 16.67
C VAL A 283 -5.02 13.88 16.56
N THR A 284 -5.97 13.78 17.48
CA THR A 284 -7.13 12.92 17.24
C THR A 284 -7.89 13.49 16.04
N ASP A 285 -8.25 12.59 15.15
CA ASP A 285 -9.01 12.81 13.92
C ASP A 285 -10.45 13.31 14.16
N SER A 286 -11.25 13.32 13.08
CA SER A 286 -12.54 14.00 13.03
C SER A 286 -13.70 13.19 13.61
N ASP A 287 -13.59 11.86 13.66
CA ASP A 287 -14.59 10.92 14.22
C ASP A 287 -14.20 10.43 15.64
N GLY A 288 -12.90 10.33 15.93
CA GLY A 288 -12.32 10.06 17.24
C GLY A 288 -11.78 8.65 17.44
N ASN A 289 -11.47 7.89 16.39
CA ASN A 289 -10.93 6.52 16.48
C ASN A 289 -9.41 6.43 16.28
N GLY A 290 -8.86 7.19 15.35
CA GLY A 290 -7.45 7.19 14.96
C GLY A 290 -6.75 8.54 15.19
N ILE A 291 -5.81 8.85 14.29
CA ILE A 291 -4.99 10.07 14.33
C ILE A 291 -4.78 10.67 12.93
N ASP A 292 -4.80 12.01 12.88
CA ASP A 292 -4.17 12.79 11.82
C ASP A 292 -2.77 13.21 12.27
N GLY A 293 -1.83 13.39 11.34
CA GLY A 293 -0.49 13.89 11.66
C GLY A 293 0.47 13.87 10.48
N SER A 294 1.77 13.96 10.77
CA SER A 294 2.81 13.90 9.75
C SER A 294 3.97 12.99 10.18
N VAL A 295 4.56 12.25 9.24
CA VAL A 295 5.79 11.49 9.45
C VAL A 295 6.95 12.26 8.83
N VAL A 296 7.78 12.89 9.67
CA VAL A 296 8.86 13.77 9.23
C VAL A 296 10.18 13.01 9.15
N TYR A 297 10.82 13.01 7.98
CA TYR A 297 12.06 12.29 7.70
C TYR A 297 13.27 13.20 7.83
N PHE A 298 14.37 12.68 8.40
CA PHE A 298 15.57 13.48 8.70
C PHE A 298 16.88 12.86 8.19
N ASP A 299 17.81 13.73 7.78
CA ASP A 299 19.20 13.37 7.45
C ASP A 299 20.06 13.11 8.69
N ALA A 300 21.30 12.69 8.47
CA ALA A 300 22.29 12.44 9.53
C ALA A 300 22.77 13.70 10.30
N ASN A 301 22.24 14.88 9.98
CA ASN A 301 22.52 16.15 10.65
C ASN A 301 21.25 16.76 11.29
N ASP A 302 20.15 15.99 11.37
CA ASP A 302 18.84 16.40 11.86
C ASP A 302 18.15 17.51 11.01
N ASN A 303 18.46 17.60 9.71
CA ASN A 303 17.66 18.39 8.76
C ASN A 303 16.50 17.54 8.21
N GLN A 304 15.31 18.12 8.09
CA GLN A 304 14.19 17.49 7.38
C GLN A 304 14.53 17.29 5.90
N VAL A 305 14.20 16.11 5.36
CA VAL A 305 14.42 15.71 3.96
C VAL A 305 13.17 15.20 3.25
N GLY A 306 12.12 14.88 4.00
CA GLY A 306 10.82 14.43 3.49
C GLY A 306 9.76 14.50 4.57
N GLN A 307 8.50 14.33 4.18
CA GLN A 307 7.32 14.32 5.03
C GLN A 307 6.24 13.47 4.37
N ILE A 308 5.61 12.56 5.11
CA ILE A 308 4.28 12.05 4.76
C ILE A 308 3.28 12.86 5.57
N ASP A 309 2.20 13.30 4.95
CA ASP A 309 1.02 13.81 5.67
C ASP A 309 -0.06 12.72 5.68
N PHE A 310 -0.66 12.47 6.85
CA PHE A 310 -1.68 11.43 6.99
C PHE A 310 -2.91 11.86 7.79
N THR A 311 -4.07 11.29 7.45
CA THR A 311 -5.36 11.55 8.13
C THR A 311 -6.16 10.26 8.32
N ASN A 312 -6.91 10.18 9.42
CA ASN A 312 -7.75 9.03 9.79
C ASN A 312 -6.97 7.69 9.77
N ILE A 313 -5.86 7.60 10.52
CA ILE A 313 -5.06 6.36 10.63
C ILE A 313 -5.12 5.82 12.06
N GLU A 314 -5.55 4.57 12.24
CA GLU A 314 -5.61 3.92 13.55
C GLU A 314 -4.32 3.18 13.98
N GLU A 315 -3.45 2.73 13.05
CA GLU A 315 -2.19 2.02 13.38
C GLU A 315 -0.92 2.46 12.62
N ILE A 316 0.22 2.43 13.34
CA ILE A 316 1.60 2.46 12.84
C ILE A 316 2.49 1.42 13.61
N ILE A 317 3.54 0.85 12.98
CA ILE A 317 4.12 -0.51 13.22
C ILE A 317 5.53 -0.58 13.98
N PRO A 318 5.64 -0.77 15.34
CA PRO A 318 6.95 -1.01 16.03
C PRO A 318 7.14 -2.16 17.11
N CYS A 319 8.17 -3.05 17.04
CA CYS A 319 8.63 -4.04 18.09
C CYS A 319 10.14 -4.23 18.26
N PHE A 320 10.61 -4.70 19.45
CA PHE A 320 12.00 -4.62 19.88
C PHE A 320 12.29 -3.20 19.43
N THR A 321 11.45 -2.29 19.94
CA THR A 321 10.73 -1.33 19.07
C THR A 321 11.75 -0.62 18.18
N PRO A 322 11.58 -0.57 16.84
CA PRO A 322 12.60 -0.18 15.89
C PRO A 322 13.48 0.93 16.44
N GLY A 323 14.78 0.66 16.48
CA GLY A 323 15.70 1.30 17.42
C GLY A 323 16.33 0.36 18.46
N THR A 324 15.76 -0.81 18.78
CA THR A 324 16.41 -1.75 19.72
C THR A 324 17.71 -2.29 19.12
N LEU A 325 18.80 -2.16 19.87
CA LEU A 325 20.12 -2.58 19.43
C LEU A 325 20.46 -3.99 19.89
N ILE A 326 20.66 -4.90 18.94
CA ILE A 326 21.09 -6.29 19.15
C ILE A 326 22.59 -6.43 18.89
N ALA A 327 23.33 -7.04 19.82
CA ALA A 327 24.77 -7.19 19.70
C ALA A 327 25.18 -8.29 18.73
N THR A 328 25.90 -7.93 17.66
CA THR A 328 26.48 -8.87 16.69
C THR A 328 28.01 -8.91 16.79
N PRO A 329 28.71 -9.93 16.23
CA PRO A 329 30.16 -9.97 16.16
C PRO A 329 30.81 -8.82 15.37
N LYS A 330 30.02 -8.01 14.65
CA LYS A 330 30.46 -6.83 13.90
C LYS A 330 30.19 -5.51 14.64
N GLY A 331 29.45 -5.53 15.75
CA GLY A 331 28.91 -4.36 16.45
C GLY A 331 27.43 -4.52 16.80
N GLU A 332 26.86 -3.57 17.53
CA GLU A 332 25.41 -3.47 17.69
C GLU A 332 24.73 -3.18 16.34
N ARG A 333 23.58 -3.80 16.07
CA ARG A 333 22.73 -3.55 14.90
C ARG A 333 21.29 -3.37 15.35
N LEU A 334 20.55 -2.54 14.61
CA LEU A 334 19.11 -2.39 14.74
C LEU A 334 18.39 -3.72 14.45
N VAL A 335 17.42 -4.09 15.29
CA VAL A 335 16.71 -5.36 15.22
C VAL A 335 15.98 -5.56 13.88
N GLU A 336 15.40 -4.47 13.36
CA GLU A 336 14.61 -4.40 12.14
C GLU A 336 15.47 -4.59 10.89
N THR A 337 16.81 -4.62 11.05
CA THR A 337 17.77 -4.93 9.98
C THR A 337 18.30 -6.35 10.04
N LEU A 338 17.89 -7.18 11.01
CA LEU A 338 18.41 -8.55 11.17
C LEU A 338 17.73 -9.53 10.22
N GLU A 339 18.53 -10.28 9.47
CA GLU A 339 18.05 -11.26 8.50
C GLU A 339 18.31 -12.72 8.95
N ILE A 340 17.62 -13.68 8.33
CA ILE A 340 17.95 -15.10 8.49
C ILE A 340 19.39 -15.34 7.99
N GLY A 341 20.22 -15.98 8.80
CA GLY A 341 21.66 -16.16 8.55
C GLY A 341 22.55 -15.10 9.21
N ASP A 342 21.99 -14.00 9.75
CA ASP A 342 22.78 -13.08 10.57
C ASP A 342 23.27 -13.74 11.86
N ARG A 343 24.40 -13.24 12.37
CA ARG A 343 25.03 -13.81 13.56
C ARG A 343 24.93 -12.87 14.75
N VAL A 344 24.37 -13.37 15.84
CA VAL A 344 24.14 -12.62 17.09
C VAL A 344 25.04 -13.17 18.20
N ILE A 345 25.46 -12.31 19.12
CA ILE A 345 26.20 -12.70 20.33
C ILE A 345 25.19 -13.18 21.37
N THR A 346 25.25 -14.48 21.69
CA THR A 346 24.47 -15.09 22.78
C THR A 346 25.35 -15.40 23.99
N ARG A 347 24.71 -15.50 25.15
CA ARG A 347 25.38 -15.70 26.43
C ARG A 347 25.77 -17.15 26.71
N ASP A 348 24.90 -18.07 26.35
CA ASP A 348 24.97 -19.46 26.83
C ASP A 348 25.68 -20.39 25.82
N ASN A 349 25.59 -20.13 24.51
CA ASN A 349 26.27 -20.92 23.46
C ASN A 349 27.18 -20.09 22.52
N GLY A 350 27.45 -18.82 22.83
CA GLY A 350 28.38 -17.97 22.08
C GLY A 350 27.75 -17.32 20.85
N ILE A 351 28.43 -17.32 19.69
CA ILE A 351 27.88 -16.70 18.48
C ILE A 351 26.94 -17.71 17.81
N GLN A 352 25.67 -17.36 17.67
CA GLN A 352 24.64 -18.16 17.01
C GLN A 352 24.11 -17.47 15.76
N GLU A 353 23.45 -18.22 14.89
CA GLU A 353 22.94 -17.80 13.59
C GLU A 353 21.42 -17.78 13.60
N ILE A 354 20.81 -16.67 13.18
CA ILE A 354 19.35 -16.51 13.12
C ILE A 354 18.79 -17.50 12.09
N ARG A 355 17.76 -18.25 12.48
CA ARG A 355 17.07 -19.26 11.67
C ARG A 355 15.70 -18.82 11.19
N TRP A 356 15.09 -17.86 11.88
CA TRP A 356 13.79 -17.30 11.57
C TRP A 356 13.70 -15.90 12.17
N VAL A 357 13.00 -15.02 11.46
CA VAL A 357 12.57 -13.69 11.89
C VAL A 357 11.11 -13.57 11.49
N GLY A 358 10.27 -12.98 12.34
CA GLY A 358 8.86 -12.72 12.06
C GLY A 358 8.41 -11.45 12.73
N HIS A 359 7.44 -10.77 12.11
CA HIS A 359 6.95 -9.44 12.45
C HIS A 359 5.42 -9.53 12.57
N LYS A 360 4.82 -9.11 13.69
CA LYS A 360 3.36 -9.13 13.93
C LYS A 360 2.89 -7.79 14.45
N VAL A 361 2.03 -7.09 13.75
CA VAL A 361 1.49 -5.80 14.22
C VAL A 361 0.46 -5.99 15.35
N LEU A 362 0.36 -5.06 16.32
CA LEU A 362 -0.68 -5.03 17.34
C LEU A 362 -1.16 -3.59 17.57
N GLU A 363 -2.42 -3.42 17.25
CA GLU A 363 -3.07 -2.15 17.00
C GLU A 363 -3.84 -1.67 18.21
N ALA A 364 -4.43 -0.47 18.15
CA ALA A 364 -5.22 0.05 19.26
C ALA A 364 -6.38 -0.90 19.60
N ARG A 365 -7.01 -1.52 18.58
CA ARG A 365 -8.04 -2.56 18.77
C ARG A 365 -7.48 -3.84 19.39
N ASP A 366 -6.36 -4.37 18.89
CA ASP A 366 -5.73 -5.58 19.43
C ASP A 366 -5.27 -5.37 20.88
N LEU A 367 -4.61 -4.25 21.17
CA LEU A 367 -4.14 -3.90 22.51
C LEU A 367 -5.29 -3.51 23.47
N HIS A 368 -6.46 -3.12 22.97
CA HIS A 368 -7.67 -2.89 23.76
C HIS A 368 -8.45 -4.19 24.06
N VAL A 369 -8.54 -5.09 23.07
CA VAL A 369 -9.15 -6.43 23.21
C VAL A 369 -8.25 -7.35 24.03
N ALA A 370 -6.94 -7.20 23.90
CA ALA A 370 -5.89 -7.88 24.63
C ALA A 370 -4.94 -6.91 25.39
N PRO A 371 -5.39 -6.20 26.45
CA PRO A 371 -4.54 -5.31 27.27
C PRO A 371 -3.38 -6.00 28.00
N HIS A 372 -3.34 -7.32 27.91
CA HIS A 372 -2.26 -8.15 28.42
C HIS A 372 -1.04 -8.21 27.49
N LEU A 373 -1.16 -7.65 26.27
CA LEU A 373 -0.11 -7.48 25.26
C LEU A 373 0.49 -6.06 25.25
N GLN A 374 -0.12 -5.08 25.94
CA GLN A 374 0.39 -3.69 26.05
C GLN A 374 1.86 -3.61 26.52
N PRO A 375 2.79 -2.97 25.79
CA PRO A 375 4.25 -3.02 26.03
C PRO A 375 4.71 -2.67 27.45
N VAL A 376 5.91 -3.11 27.80
CA VAL A 376 6.59 -2.71 29.04
C VAL A 376 7.87 -1.94 28.73
N LEU A 377 7.92 -0.70 29.20
CA LEU A 377 9.11 0.14 29.20
C LEU A 377 9.99 -0.21 30.41
N ILE A 378 11.24 -0.55 30.15
CA ILE A 378 12.28 -0.78 31.14
C ILE A 378 13.35 0.29 30.91
N LYS A 379 13.39 1.32 31.77
CA LYS A 379 14.35 2.42 31.62
C LYS A 379 15.79 1.99 31.93
N SER A 380 16.75 2.72 31.35
CA SER A 380 18.17 2.57 31.61
C SER A 380 18.47 2.50 33.12
N GLY A 381 19.19 1.46 33.53
CA GLY A 381 19.54 1.18 34.92
C GLY A 381 18.47 0.51 35.80
N ALA A 382 17.23 0.35 35.34
CA ALA A 382 16.09 -0.10 36.18
C ALA A 382 16.16 -1.58 36.63
N LEU A 383 16.94 -2.44 35.95
CA LEU A 383 17.19 -3.83 36.35
C LEU A 383 18.33 -3.96 37.39
N GLY A 384 19.00 -2.84 37.70
CA GLY A 384 20.13 -2.76 38.62
C GLY A 384 21.49 -2.90 37.92
N ASN A 385 22.56 -2.56 38.63
CA ASN A 385 23.95 -2.56 38.12
C ASN A 385 24.19 -1.72 36.84
N GLY A 386 23.30 -0.76 36.53
CA GLY A 386 23.36 0.05 35.32
C GLY A 386 22.75 -0.61 34.08
N LEU A 387 21.93 -1.66 34.25
CA LEU A 387 21.23 -2.36 33.18
C LEU A 387 19.72 -2.06 33.16
N PRO A 388 19.06 -2.03 31.99
CA PRO A 388 19.66 -1.98 30.66
C PRO A 388 20.52 -0.72 30.48
N GLU A 389 21.43 -0.72 29.51
CA GLU A 389 22.29 0.46 29.29
C GLU A 389 21.49 1.59 28.63
N ARG A 390 20.47 1.26 27.84
CA ARG A 390 19.51 2.18 27.21
C ARG A 390 18.07 1.81 27.63
N ASP A 391 17.10 2.68 27.38
CA ASP A 391 15.69 2.35 27.61
C ASP A 391 15.26 1.23 26.63
N MET A 392 14.49 0.25 27.12
CA MET A 392 13.97 -0.87 26.32
C MET A 392 12.45 -0.89 26.33
N LEU A 393 11.83 -1.14 25.19
CA LEU A 393 10.38 -1.34 25.06
C LEU A 393 10.12 -2.74 24.50
N VAL A 394 9.47 -3.59 25.29
CA VAL A 394 9.40 -5.04 25.07
C VAL A 394 8.01 -5.61 25.39
N SER A 395 7.70 -6.82 24.89
CA SER A 395 6.41 -7.46 25.18
C SER A 395 6.23 -7.80 26.66
N PRO A 396 4.99 -7.91 27.16
CA PRO A 396 4.70 -8.26 28.55
C PRO A 396 5.29 -9.59 29.03
N ASN A 397 5.33 -10.64 28.20
CA ASN A 397 6.00 -11.90 28.57
C ASN A 397 7.50 -11.93 28.23
N HIS A 398 8.05 -10.95 27.49
CA HIS A 398 9.49 -10.87 27.20
C HIS A 398 10.31 -10.95 28.48
N ARG A 399 11.32 -11.83 28.50
CA ARG A 399 12.10 -12.06 29.73
C ARG A 399 13.45 -11.37 29.67
N VAL A 400 13.68 -10.54 30.67
CA VAL A 400 14.98 -9.92 30.93
C VAL A 400 15.70 -10.69 32.03
N LEU A 401 17.03 -10.78 31.91
CA LEU A 401 17.88 -11.42 32.90
C LEU A 401 18.20 -10.42 34.01
N VAL A 402 17.68 -10.68 35.21
CA VAL A 402 17.94 -9.86 36.39
C VAL A 402 19.06 -10.51 37.20
N ALA A 403 20.12 -9.74 37.49
CA ALA A 403 21.29 -10.17 38.25
C ALA A 403 21.67 -9.09 39.27
N ASN A 404 21.30 -9.29 40.54
CA ASN A 404 21.56 -8.33 41.62
C ASN A 404 21.80 -9.06 42.97
N ASP A 405 22.27 -8.36 44.01
CA ASP A 405 22.59 -9.02 45.29
C ASP A 405 21.38 -9.68 45.98
N LYS A 406 20.14 -9.29 45.61
CA LYS A 406 18.89 -9.86 46.14
C LYS A 406 18.50 -11.17 45.44
N THR A 407 18.87 -11.41 44.18
CA THR A 407 18.61 -12.70 43.50
C THR A 407 19.26 -13.85 44.28
N ALA A 408 20.56 -13.71 44.57
CA ALA A 408 21.34 -14.68 45.32
C ALA A 408 20.85 -14.85 46.77
N LEU A 409 20.30 -13.79 47.38
CA LEU A 409 19.81 -13.80 48.76
C LEU A 409 18.45 -14.51 48.91
N TYR A 410 17.53 -14.34 47.95
CA TYR A 410 16.16 -14.85 48.06
C TYR A 410 15.90 -16.14 47.27
N PHE A 411 16.69 -16.44 46.23
CA PHE A 411 16.41 -17.56 45.31
C PHE A 411 17.54 -18.58 45.20
N GLU A 412 18.66 -18.38 45.92
CA GLU A 412 19.89 -19.19 45.86
C GLU A 412 20.58 -19.23 44.46
N GLU A 413 20.06 -18.47 43.49
CA GLU A 413 20.59 -18.31 42.12
C GLU A 413 21.13 -16.89 41.92
N ARG A 414 22.25 -16.76 41.18
CA ARG A 414 22.89 -15.45 40.95
C ARG A 414 22.16 -14.60 39.92
N GLU A 415 21.50 -15.22 38.96
CA GLU A 415 20.82 -14.57 37.85
C GLU A 415 19.53 -15.32 37.58
N VAL A 416 18.42 -14.61 37.38
CA VAL A 416 17.10 -15.20 37.17
C VAL A 416 16.40 -14.51 36.01
N LEU A 417 15.57 -15.24 35.29
CA LEU A 417 14.77 -14.67 34.20
C LEU A 417 13.42 -14.21 34.74
N VAL A 418 13.04 -12.99 34.40
CA VAL A 418 11.78 -12.39 34.84
C VAL A 418 11.08 -11.76 33.63
N ALA A 419 9.82 -12.12 33.42
CA ALA A 419 8.96 -11.50 32.42
C ALA A 419 8.73 -10.01 32.75
N ALA A 420 8.73 -9.14 31.75
CA ALA A 420 8.64 -7.70 31.92
C ALA A 420 7.40 -7.29 32.74
N LYS A 421 6.24 -7.93 32.53
CA LYS A 421 5.00 -7.71 33.30
C LYS A 421 5.06 -8.11 34.78
N HIS A 422 6.07 -8.88 35.20
CA HIS A 422 6.35 -9.15 36.62
C HIS A 422 7.28 -8.11 37.25
N LEU A 423 7.88 -7.23 36.44
CA LEU A 423 8.77 -6.14 36.85
C LEU A 423 8.07 -4.76 36.84
N VAL A 424 6.89 -4.64 36.23
CA VAL A 424 5.98 -3.48 36.40
C VAL A 424 5.74 -3.23 37.90
N ASP A 425 5.53 -1.96 38.26
CA ASP A 425 5.48 -1.40 39.62
C ASP A 425 6.85 -1.15 40.29
N ASN A 426 7.98 -1.42 39.62
CA ASN A 426 9.32 -1.09 40.10
C ASN A 426 9.81 0.27 39.56
N GLU A 427 10.76 0.90 40.25
CA GLU A 427 11.32 2.19 39.84
C GLU A 427 11.97 2.09 38.46
N GLY A 428 11.46 2.87 37.50
CA GLY A 428 11.91 2.86 36.10
C GLY A 428 11.31 1.74 35.24
N ILE A 429 10.35 0.95 35.72
CA ILE A 429 9.69 -0.10 34.93
C ILE A 429 8.16 0.08 34.97
N MET A 430 7.57 0.31 33.81
CA MET A 430 6.14 0.60 33.68
C MET A 430 5.56 -0.07 32.45
N GLN A 431 4.32 -0.55 32.55
CA GLN A 431 3.54 -0.84 31.37
C GLN A 431 3.24 0.50 30.67
N VAL A 432 3.38 0.52 29.35
CA VAL A 432 3.04 1.65 28.49
C VAL A 432 1.69 1.32 27.89
N GLU A 433 0.75 2.27 27.97
CA GLU A 433 -0.45 2.25 27.14
C GLU A 433 -0.03 2.78 25.78
N ALA A 434 0.46 1.88 24.92
CA ALA A 434 0.75 2.16 23.53
C ALA A 434 -0.55 2.13 22.72
N THR A 435 -0.69 3.03 21.75
CA THR A 435 -1.77 3.00 20.76
C THR A 435 -1.50 1.93 19.70
N ALA A 436 -0.23 1.68 19.36
CA ALA A 436 0.18 0.55 18.55
C ALA A 436 1.57 0.04 18.95
N THR A 437 1.84 -1.24 18.70
CA THR A 437 3.14 -1.89 18.83
C THR A 437 3.18 -3.09 17.88
N THR A 438 4.12 -3.16 16.96
CA THR A 438 4.47 -4.47 16.38
C THR A 438 5.08 -5.35 17.45
N TYR A 439 5.21 -6.62 17.09
CA TYR A 439 6.05 -7.65 17.66
C TYR A 439 6.93 -8.37 16.57
N ILE A 440 8.16 -7.89 16.32
CA ILE A 440 9.36 -8.49 15.67
C ILE A 440 10.02 -9.47 16.66
N HIS A 441 10.13 -10.73 16.29
CA HIS A 441 10.84 -11.75 17.05
C HIS A 441 11.83 -12.49 16.14
N PHE A 442 12.90 -13.04 16.71
CA PHE A 442 13.85 -13.86 15.97
C PHE A 442 14.32 -15.07 16.77
N MET A 443 14.60 -16.17 16.08
CA MET A 443 14.91 -17.48 16.67
C MET A 443 16.22 -18.07 16.14
N PHE A 444 16.85 -18.92 16.96
CA PHE A 444 18.05 -19.70 16.64
C PHE A 444 17.74 -21.20 16.55
N ASP A 445 18.76 -22.04 16.29
CA ASP A 445 18.66 -23.51 16.34
C ASP A 445 18.33 -24.07 17.75
N ARG A 446 18.47 -23.26 18.81
CA ARG A 446 18.18 -23.60 20.21
C ARG A 446 17.76 -22.36 21.00
N HIS A 447 17.28 -22.56 22.22
CA HIS A 447 17.06 -21.46 23.16
C HIS A 447 18.37 -20.74 23.51
N GLU A 448 18.35 -19.41 23.46
CA GLU A 448 19.50 -18.55 23.73
C GLU A 448 19.13 -17.33 24.59
N VAL A 449 20.15 -16.65 25.09
CA VAL A 449 20.02 -15.35 25.76
C VAL A 449 20.87 -14.35 24.99
N VAL A 450 20.24 -13.34 24.40
CA VAL A 450 20.84 -12.32 23.53
C VAL A 450 21.15 -11.04 24.29
N LEU A 451 22.11 -10.25 23.80
CA LEU A 451 22.40 -8.93 24.34
C LEU A 451 21.65 -7.88 23.51
N SER A 452 20.71 -7.19 24.16
CA SER A 452 19.80 -6.19 23.59
C SER A 452 19.85 -4.95 24.49
N ASP A 453 20.20 -3.80 23.92
CA ASP A 453 20.33 -2.51 24.63
C ASP A 453 21.19 -2.56 25.91
N GLY A 454 22.23 -3.39 25.88
CA GLY A 454 23.13 -3.66 27.00
C GLY A 454 22.58 -4.64 28.06
N ALA A 455 21.30 -5.00 28.03
CA ALA A 455 20.74 -6.05 28.89
C ALA A 455 20.71 -7.42 28.20
N TRP A 456 20.84 -8.48 29.00
CA TRP A 456 20.69 -9.85 28.52
C TRP A 456 19.21 -10.27 28.57
N THR A 457 18.66 -10.70 27.45
CA THR A 457 17.22 -11.03 27.30
C THR A 457 17.02 -12.38 26.59
N GLU A 458 15.86 -13.01 26.81
CA GLU A 458 15.56 -14.36 26.34
C GLU A 458 15.12 -14.37 24.87
N SER A 459 15.75 -15.18 24.01
CA SER A 459 15.20 -15.48 22.68
C SER A 459 14.38 -16.78 22.76
N PHE A 460 13.06 -16.64 22.70
CA PHE A 460 12.11 -17.72 22.93
C PHE A 460 12.04 -18.76 21.78
N GLN A 461 11.62 -19.98 22.10
CA GLN A 461 11.28 -21.04 21.14
C GLN A 461 9.98 -21.78 21.57
N PRO A 462 9.09 -22.19 20.63
CA PRO A 462 7.73 -22.65 20.95
C PRO A 462 7.55 -24.09 21.51
N GLY A 463 8.62 -24.88 21.73
CA GLY A 463 8.54 -26.31 22.09
C GLY A 463 7.95 -26.67 23.47
N ASP A 464 7.41 -27.90 23.59
CA ASP A 464 6.82 -28.52 24.81
C ASP A 464 7.13 -30.04 24.80
N TRP A 465 7.58 -30.73 25.86
CA TRP A 465 6.84 -31.07 27.08
C TRP A 465 7.75 -31.68 28.18
N SER A 466 7.69 -31.17 29.41
CA SER A 466 7.62 -32.02 30.63
C SER A 466 7.27 -31.26 31.92
N LEU A 467 5.98 -30.90 32.05
CA LEU A 467 5.23 -30.85 33.31
C LEU A 467 5.91 -30.24 34.56
N LYS A 468 5.80 -28.90 34.73
CA LYS A 468 5.14 -28.26 35.90
C LYS A 468 5.04 -26.72 35.83
N GLY A 469 4.01 -26.23 35.14
CA GLY A 469 3.23 -25.05 35.54
C GLY A 469 3.93 -23.68 35.51
N LEU A 470 4.53 -23.31 34.38
CA LEU A 470 5.09 -21.97 34.15
C LEU A 470 5.28 -21.53 32.67
N ALA A 471 4.80 -22.29 31.67
CA ALA A 471 5.09 -22.03 30.24
C ALA A 471 3.88 -21.56 29.40
N ASP A 472 2.66 -21.82 29.87
CA ASP A 472 1.44 -21.77 29.03
C ASP A 472 1.13 -20.34 28.53
N ALA A 473 1.31 -19.31 29.37
CA ALA A 473 0.95 -17.92 29.07
C ALA A 473 1.96 -17.13 28.23
N GLN A 474 3.14 -17.69 27.93
CA GLN A 474 4.15 -17.10 27.04
C GLN A 474 4.11 -17.75 25.65
N ARG A 475 3.75 -19.05 25.58
CA ARG A 475 3.41 -19.69 24.31
C ARG A 475 2.10 -19.16 23.73
N ALA A 476 1.09 -18.93 24.59
CA ALA A 476 -0.16 -18.30 24.15
C ALA A 476 0.13 -16.95 23.48
N GLU A 477 0.86 -16.04 24.13
CA GLU A 477 1.30 -14.77 23.53
C GLU A 477 2.01 -15.00 22.19
N ILE A 478 2.96 -15.93 22.10
CA ILE A 478 3.73 -16.10 20.84
C ILE A 478 2.95 -16.80 19.71
N PHE A 479 1.93 -17.62 20.00
CA PHE A 479 1.02 -18.15 18.96
C PHE A 479 -0.13 -17.18 18.62
N GLU A 480 -0.52 -16.32 19.56
CA GLU A 480 -1.44 -15.19 19.34
C GLU A 480 -0.77 -14.11 18.47
N LEU A 481 0.57 -14.00 18.57
CA LEU A 481 1.38 -13.14 17.71
C LEU A 481 1.79 -13.78 16.38
N PHE A 482 2.21 -15.04 16.38
CA PHE A 482 2.73 -15.74 15.21
C PHE A 482 2.02 -17.09 15.02
N PRO A 483 0.77 -17.10 14.51
CA PRO A 483 -0.04 -18.31 14.38
C PRO A 483 0.62 -19.38 13.48
N GLU A 484 1.44 -18.97 12.51
CA GLU A 484 2.17 -19.86 11.60
C GLU A 484 3.18 -20.78 12.33
N LEU A 485 3.64 -20.37 13.52
CA LEU A 485 4.50 -21.21 14.37
C LEU A 485 3.74 -22.38 15.03
N GLU A 486 2.41 -22.44 14.94
CA GLU A 486 1.60 -23.59 15.38
C GLU A 486 1.74 -24.80 14.43
N HIS A 487 2.22 -24.62 13.19
CA HIS A 487 2.16 -25.66 12.14
C HIS A 487 3.52 -26.09 11.56
N ALA A 488 4.63 -25.50 11.99
CA ALA A 488 5.96 -25.84 11.47
C ALA A 488 6.56 -27.14 12.05
N ASP A 489 7.17 -27.97 11.18
CA ASP A 489 7.90 -29.20 11.56
C ASP A 489 9.18 -28.86 12.35
N GLY A 490 9.06 -28.74 13.68
CA GLY A 490 10.14 -28.29 14.58
C GLY A 490 10.20 -28.94 15.97
N LEU A 491 9.57 -30.10 16.19
CA LEU A 491 9.58 -30.79 17.49
C LEU A 491 10.93 -31.47 17.83
N ALA A 492 11.85 -30.77 18.51
CA ALA A 492 12.99 -31.40 19.21
C ALA A 492 13.57 -30.58 20.40
N ASP A 493 13.34 -31.08 21.62
CA ASP A 493 14.18 -30.99 22.85
C ASP A 493 14.94 -29.70 23.23
N TYR A 494 14.37 -28.81 24.06
CA TYR A 494 15.16 -27.98 25.02
C TYR A 494 14.47 -27.71 26.37
N PRO A 495 15.11 -28.00 27.53
CA PRO A 495 14.67 -27.55 28.85
C PRO A 495 15.29 -26.19 29.23
N ALA A 496 14.51 -25.30 29.86
CA ALA A 496 14.99 -24.01 30.33
C ALA A 496 16.12 -24.14 31.38
N ALA A 497 17.24 -23.46 31.16
CA ALA A 497 18.47 -23.62 31.96
C ALA A 497 18.50 -22.84 33.28
N ARG A 498 17.55 -21.93 33.51
CA ARG A 498 17.53 -20.97 34.64
C ARG A 498 16.13 -20.89 35.25
N ARG A 499 16.01 -20.56 36.54
CA ARG A 499 14.69 -20.42 37.19
C ARG A 499 14.00 -19.13 36.75
N THR A 500 12.80 -19.29 36.19
CA THR A 500 11.85 -18.20 35.96
C THR A 500 11.10 -17.86 37.25
N LEU A 501 10.99 -16.57 37.59
CA LEU A 501 10.25 -16.12 38.78
C LEU A 501 8.78 -15.76 38.49
N LYS A 502 7.89 -16.10 39.43
CA LYS A 502 6.48 -15.65 39.43
C LYS A 502 6.35 -14.22 39.94
N LYS A 503 5.25 -13.52 39.64
CA LYS A 503 5.01 -12.11 40.05
C LYS A 503 5.35 -11.80 41.53
N HIS A 504 4.97 -12.68 42.45
CA HIS A 504 5.23 -12.49 43.89
C HIS A 504 6.69 -12.75 44.32
N GLU A 505 7.47 -13.48 43.51
CA GLU A 505 8.89 -13.70 43.69
C GLU A 505 9.69 -12.52 43.09
N ALA A 506 9.31 -12.05 41.89
CA ALA A 506 9.92 -10.90 41.23
C ALA A 506 9.92 -9.62 42.09
N ALA A 507 8.82 -9.38 42.82
CA ALA A 507 8.68 -8.26 43.76
C ALA A 507 9.66 -8.26 44.97
N LEU A 508 10.50 -9.29 45.12
CA LEU A 508 11.59 -9.34 46.11
C LEU A 508 12.92 -8.82 45.55
N LEU A 509 13.06 -8.70 44.22
CA LEU A 509 14.31 -8.34 43.55
C LEU A 509 14.55 -6.83 43.45
N LEU A 510 13.49 -6.06 43.22
CA LEU A 510 13.55 -4.64 42.95
C LEU A 510 12.69 -3.93 44.02
N LYS A 511 13.32 -2.98 44.72
CA LYS A 511 12.82 -2.18 45.86
C LYS A 511 13.91 -1.27 46.40
#